data_AF-A0A261BL82-F1
#
_entry.id   AF-A0A261BL82-F1
#
_cell.length_a   1.000
_cell.length_b   1.000
_cell.length_c   1.000
_cell.angle_alpha   90.00
_cell.angle_beta   90.00
_cell.angle_gamma   90.00
#
_symmetry.space_group_name_H-M   'P 1'
#
loop_
_entity.id
_entity.type
_entity.pdbx_description
1 polymer ?
#
loop_
_entity_poly.entity_id
_entity_poly.type
_entity_poly.pdbx_seq_one_letter_code
_entity_poly.pdbx_strand_id
1 'polypeptide(L)'
;MKLFFSIYLLSLPKFTTAITKMVSVNGQPDKKTGWPSIVYSNTEWDDCVQKCYNDQYCDVAYGNSSLICVFYGIADFGFATKEILSAELDRSSFKLDIPNGLCTSKVDDLFEDTQSYDRNGIYDFDITITSNKYDVNYQYRDGCEKPFVSPCSTCPHSMFIFRGTGPPTNLGTTRDIPTWFLCVLQCSTDVDCVLAWFSGYRKCTMYSFGSFDSMIRSEDLAIQPDTPSYITLKIFPLRSNCPRTENEVLNLKNMVIPSETTTGYANYSMTCAASNIEFSWVPTEVRTY
;
A
#
# COMPACT_ATOMS: atom_id res chain seq x y z
N MET A 1 -26.09 65.41 -8.29
CA MET A 1 -25.64 64.19 -7.59
C MET A 1 -24.97 63.28 -8.63
N LYS A 2 -23.64 63.22 -8.67
CA LYS A 2 -22.89 62.41 -9.65
C LYS A 2 -22.79 60.97 -9.12
N LEU A 3 -23.47 60.02 -9.74
CA LEU A 3 -23.25 58.60 -9.46
C LEU A 3 -21.95 58.15 -10.12
N PHE A 4 -20.94 57.84 -9.30
CA PHE A 4 -19.78 57.07 -9.70
C PHE A 4 -20.16 55.58 -9.72
N PHE A 5 -20.28 54.99 -10.90
CA PHE A 5 -20.32 53.53 -11.05
C PHE A 5 -18.88 53.01 -10.89
N SER A 6 -18.53 52.54 -9.69
CA SER A 6 -17.36 51.68 -9.49
C SER A 6 -17.67 50.31 -10.05
N ILE A 7 -17.15 50.02 -11.24
CA ILE A 7 -17.13 48.67 -11.80
C ILE A 7 -16.10 47.88 -10.99
N TYR A 8 -16.56 47.10 -10.02
CA TYR A 8 -15.75 46.05 -9.43
C TYR A 8 -15.50 44.98 -10.51
N LEU A 9 -14.29 44.98 -11.06
CA LEU A 9 -13.73 43.83 -11.75
C LEU A 9 -13.66 42.69 -10.74
N LEU A 10 -14.72 41.90 -10.65
CA LEU A 10 -14.70 40.59 -10.03
C LEU A 10 -13.71 39.75 -10.85
N SER A 11 -12.48 39.62 -10.36
CA SER A 11 -11.55 38.60 -10.81
C SER A 11 -12.20 37.26 -10.52
N LEU A 12 -12.88 36.69 -11.53
CA LEU A 12 -13.29 35.30 -11.48
C LEU A 12 -12.03 34.48 -11.15
N PRO A 13 -12.06 33.62 -10.12
CA PRO A 13 -10.95 32.71 -9.90
C PRO A 13 -10.74 31.95 -11.21
N LYS A 14 -9.51 31.98 -11.74
CA LYS A 14 -9.13 31.11 -12.85
C LYS A 14 -9.29 29.70 -12.32
N PHE A 15 -10.42 29.06 -12.61
CA PHE A 15 -10.54 27.62 -12.50
C PHE A 15 -9.63 27.04 -13.57
N THR A 16 -8.35 26.89 -13.25
CA THR A 16 -7.42 26.10 -14.03
C THR A 16 -7.86 24.65 -13.88
N THR A 17 -8.67 24.18 -14.84
CA THR A 17 -8.95 22.75 -15.01
C THR A 17 -7.62 22.01 -15.10
N ALA A 18 -7.43 20.89 -14.42
CA ALA A 18 -6.24 20.05 -14.60
C ALA A 18 -6.47 19.01 -15.72
N ILE A 19 -5.40 18.46 -16.28
CA ILE A 19 -5.41 17.36 -17.25
C ILE A 19 -4.56 16.23 -16.70
N THR A 20 -5.14 15.04 -16.57
CA THR A 20 -4.42 13.84 -16.14
C THR A 20 -3.44 13.38 -17.22
N LYS A 21 -2.17 13.17 -16.84
CA LYS A 21 -1.08 12.71 -17.71
C LYS A 21 -0.24 11.64 -17.00
N MET A 22 0.44 10.82 -17.79
CA MET A 22 1.50 9.94 -17.32
C MET A 22 2.85 10.66 -17.45
N VAL A 23 3.51 10.92 -16.33
CA VAL A 23 4.81 11.60 -16.26
C VAL A 23 5.90 10.57 -15.98
N SER A 24 6.71 10.28 -17.01
CA SER A 24 7.73 9.25 -16.97
C SER A 24 9.10 9.78 -16.52
N VAL A 25 9.74 9.03 -15.63
CA VAL A 25 11.07 9.30 -15.10
C VAL A 25 11.90 8.01 -15.09
N ASN A 26 13.23 8.15 -15.08
CA ASN A 26 14.10 7.00 -14.85
C ASN A 26 14.10 6.65 -13.36
N GLY A 27 14.01 5.36 -13.06
CA GLY A 27 14.09 4.87 -11.70
C GLY A 27 13.24 3.64 -11.45
N GLN A 28 13.70 2.81 -10.52
CA GLN A 28 13.03 1.59 -10.08
C GLN A 28 12.33 1.81 -8.73
N PRO A 29 11.16 1.18 -8.50
CA PRO A 29 10.54 1.13 -7.19
C PRO A 29 11.44 0.41 -6.19
N ASP A 30 11.38 0.83 -4.93
CA ASP A 30 12.07 0.11 -3.87
C ASP A 30 11.50 -1.30 -3.69
N LYS A 31 12.35 -2.32 -3.85
CA LYS A 31 11.93 -3.73 -3.79
C LYS A 31 11.45 -4.16 -2.40
N LYS A 32 11.82 -3.42 -1.35
CA LYS A 32 11.41 -3.75 0.03
C LYS A 32 10.05 -3.16 0.38
N THR A 33 9.79 -1.93 -0.05
CA THR A 33 8.64 -1.11 0.35
C THR A 33 7.60 -0.92 -0.75
N GLY A 34 7.88 -1.38 -1.98
CA GLY A 34 6.94 -1.44 -3.09
C GLY A 34 6.14 -2.74 -3.15
N TRP A 35 4.83 -2.63 -3.33
CA TRP A 35 3.84 -3.72 -3.27
C TRP A 35 2.94 -3.73 -4.51
N PRO A 36 3.39 -4.30 -5.65
CA PRO A 36 2.66 -4.20 -6.90
C PRO A 36 1.30 -4.90 -6.88
N SER A 37 0.31 -4.29 -7.53
CA SER A 37 -1.04 -4.84 -7.62
C SER A 37 -1.22 -5.77 -8.83
N ILE A 38 -0.49 -5.50 -9.92
CA ILE A 38 -0.46 -6.30 -11.14
C ILE A 38 0.96 -6.34 -11.71
N VAL A 39 1.36 -7.47 -12.28
CA VAL A 39 2.64 -7.66 -12.96
C VAL A 39 2.37 -8.35 -14.30
N TYR A 40 2.56 -7.67 -15.43
CA TYR A 40 2.54 -8.27 -16.76
C TYR A 40 3.96 -8.60 -17.22
N SER A 41 4.10 -9.69 -17.94
CA SER A 41 5.32 -10.04 -18.70
C SER A 41 5.15 -9.72 -20.18
N ASN A 42 6.26 -9.59 -20.90
CA ASN A 42 6.29 -9.34 -22.34
C ASN A 42 5.47 -8.11 -22.79
N THR A 43 5.51 -7.04 -21.99
CA THR A 43 4.78 -5.80 -22.25
C THR A 43 5.78 -4.67 -22.53
N GLU A 44 5.70 -4.10 -23.72
CA GLU A 44 6.49 -2.93 -24.11
C GLU A 44 6.13 -1.70 -23.27
N TRP A 45 7.09 -0.78 -23.13
CA TRP A 45 6.94 0.39 -22.24
C TRP A 45 5.71 1.25 -22.56
N ASP A 46 5.48 1.60 -23.82
CA ASP A 46 4.37 2.48 -24.20
C ASP A 46 3.01 1.82 -23.94
N ASP A 47 2.91 0.50 -24.16
CA ASP A 47 1.70 -0.26 -23.84
C ASP A 47 1.51 -0.38 -22.32
N CYS A 48 2.59 -0.55 -21.56
CA CYS A 48 2.54 -0.55 -20.09
C CYS A 48 1.96 0.76 -19.54
N VAL A 49 2.49 1.89 -19.99
CA VAL A 49 2.04 3.23 -19.60
C VAL A 49 0.59 3.45 -20.03
N GLN A 50 0.22 3.06 -21.24
CA GLN A 50 -1.15 3.22 -21.75
C GLN A 50 -2.16 2.35 -21.00
N LYS A 51 -1.83 1.10 -20.69
CA LYS A 51 -2.66 0.22 -19.87
C LYS A 51 -2.82 0.79 -18.46
N CYS A 52 -1.75 1.29 -17.85
CA CYS A 52 -1.83 1.94 -16.55
C CYS A 52 -2.70 3.20 -16.60
N TYR A 53 -2.55 4.03 -17.63
CA TYR A 53 -3.38 5.21 -17.82
C TYR A 53 -4.88 4.87 -17.82
N ASN A 54 -5.25 3.81 -18.53
CA ASN A 54 -6.63 3.34 -18.65
C ASN A 54 -7.14 2.56 -17.42
N ASP A 55 -6.26 2.04 -16.57
CA ASP A 55 -6.65 1.35 -15.35
C ASP A 55 -6.91 2.34 -14.22
N GLN A 56 -8.14 2.32 -13.69
CA GLN A 56 -8.57 3.27 -12.65
C GLN A 56 -7.81 3.12 -11.32
N TYR A 57 -7.12 2.00 -11.07
CA TYR A 57 -6.38 1.74 -9.83
C TYR A 57 -4.87 1.67 -10.04
N CYS A 58 -4.39 1.98 -11.26
CA CYS A 58 -2.97 2.18 -11.50
C CYS A 58 -2.64 3.67 -11.41
N ASP A 59 -1.78 4.01 -10.45
CA ASP A 59 -1.27 5.37 -10.28
C ASP A 59 0.18 5.47 -10.71
N VAL A 60 0.93 4.37 -10.62
CA VAL A 60 2.31 4.30 -11.10
C VAL A 60 2.52 3.02 -11.91
N ALA A 61 3.07 3.19 -13.12
CA ALA A 61 3.60 2.10 -13.92
C ALA A 61 5.11 2.00 -13.76
N TYR A 62 5.64 0.80 -13.63
CA TYR A 62 7.08 0.52 -13.71
C TYR A 62 7.35 -0.48 -14.82
N GLY A 63 8.48 -0.32 -15.51
CA GLY A 63 8.97 -1.29 -16.47
C GLY A 63 10.47 -1.20 -16.67
N ASN A 64 11.02 -2.22 -17.32
CA ASN A 64 12.46 -2.34 -17.59
C ASN A 64 12.72 -3.06 -18.92
N SER A 65 13.99 -3.27 -19.24
CA SER A 65 14.45 -3.90 -20.49
C SER A 65 14.04 -5.36 -20.67
N SER A 66 13.58 -6.03 -19.60
CA SER A 66 13.04 -7.40 -19.64
C SER A 66 11.56 -7.46 -20.01
N LEU A 67 10.97 -6.34 -20.45
CA LEU A 67 9.55 -6.23 -20.82
C LEU A 67 8.59 -6.61 -19.67
N ILE A 68 9.02 -6.37 -18.43
CA ILE A 68 8.12 -6.42 -17.28
C ILE A 68 7.33 -5.11 -17.23
N CYS A 69 6.05 -5.22 -16.88
CA CYS A 69 5.19 -4.07 -16.65
C CYS A 69 4.46 -4.25 -15.33
N VAL A 70 4.60 -3.31 -14.43
CA VAL A 70 4.15 -3.45 -13.04
C VAL A 70 3.30 -2.26 -12.65
N PHE A 71 2.13 -2.53 -12.06
CA PHE A 71 1.20 -1.50 -11.62
C PHE A 71 1.21 -1.37 -10.10
N TYR A 72 1.24 -0.13 -9.65
CA TYR A 72 1.12 0.23 -8.24
C TYR A 72 -0.04 1.20 -8.05
N GLY A 73 -0.77 1.04 -6.95
CA GLY A 73 -1.49 2.15 -6.35
C GLY A 73 -0.50 3.11 -5.70
N ILE A 74 -0.86 4.39 -5.53
CA ILE A 74 0.09 5.40 -5.05
C ILE A 74 0.67 5.07 -3.65
N ALA A 75 -0.17 4.50 -2.78
CA ALA A 75 0.21 4.07 -1.42
C ALA A 75 1.12 2.84 -1.39
N ASP A 76 1.05 2.03 -2.45
CA ASP A 76 1.75 0.77 -2.59
C ASP A 76 3.13 0.93 -3.22
N PHE A 77 3.45 2.10 -3.79
CA PHE A 77 4.68 2.35 -4.52
C PHE A 77 5.88 2.63 -3.60
N GLY A 78 5.68 3.39 -2.52
CA GLY A 78 6.75 3.89 -1.66
C GLY A 78 7.53 5.00 -2.34
N PHE A 79 8.64 4.67 -3.00
CA PHE A 79 9.48 5.63 -3.72
C PHE A 79 10.20 4.97 -4.90
N ALA A 80 10.62 5.80 -5.87
CA ALA A 80 11.49 5.39 -6.96
C ALA A 80 12.93 5.83 -6.68
N THR A 81 13.89 4.92 -6.73
CA THR A 81 15.30 5.30 -6.68
C THR A 81 15.73 5.83 -8.05
N LYS A 82 16.32 7.02 -8.10
CA LYS A 82 16.89 7.58 -9.32
C LYS A 82 18.11 6.75 -9.72
N GLU A 83 18.04 6.11 -10.88
CA GLU A 83 19.21 5.46 -11.46
C GLU A 83 19.98 6.41 -12.38
N ILE A 84 21.31 6.28 -12.36
CA ILE A 84 22.17 6.80 -13.41
C ILE A 84 22.04 5.82 -14.57
N LEU A 85 21.41 6.25 -15.67
CA LEU A 85 21.27 5.54 -16.96
C LEU A 85 21.91 4.14 -16.97
N SER A 86 21.19 3.15 -16.45
CA SER A 86 21.59 1.74 -16.47
C SER A 86 21.18 1.11 -17.80
N ALA A 87 21.84 0.01 -18.17
CA ALA A 87 21.45 -0.80 -19.33
C ALA A 87 20.07 -1.47 -19.15
N GLU A 88 19.53 -1.48 -17.94
CA GLU A 88 18.27 -2.13 -17.58
C GLU A 88 17.04 -1.24 -17.90
N LEU A 89 17.25 0.03 -18.29
CA LEU A 89 16.19 0.95 -18.72
C LEU A 89 15.01 1.03 -17.74
N ASP A 90 15.29 0.96 -16.43
CA ASP A 90 14.28 1.10 -15.39
C ASP A 90 13.59 2.46 -15.43
N ARG A 91 12.27 2.41 -15.61
CA ARG A 91 11.45 3.61 -15.74
C ARG A 91 10.19 3.46 -14.90
N SER A 92 9.80 4.58 -14.29
CA SER A 92 8.54 4.72 -13.57
C SER A 92 7.73 5.84 -14.21
N SER A 93 6.41 5.68 -14.30
CA SER A 93 5.51 6.69 -14.86
C SER A 93 4.35 6.95 -13.90
N PHE A 94 4.25 8.19 -13.43
CA PHE A 94 3.28 8.63 -12.45
C PHE A 94 2.06 9.24 -13.14
N LYS A 95 0.86 8.80 -12.76
CA LYS A 95 -0.40 9.39 -13.18
C LYS A 95 -0.68 10.64 -12.33
N LEU A 96 -0.60 11.81 -12.95
CA LEU A 96 -0.72 13.11 -12.26
C LEU A 96 -1.70 14.03 -12.97
N ASP A 97 -2.40 14.83 -12.19
CA ASP A 97 -3.24 15.92 -12.66
C ASP A 97 -2.39 17.17 -12.83
N ILE A 98 -2.08 17.50 -14.08
CA ILE A 98 -1.22 18.63 -14.42
C ILE A 98 -2.08 19.85 -14.76
N PRO A 99 -1.82 21.04 -14.20
CA PRO A 99 -2.55 22.26 -14.54
C PRO A 99 -2.62 22.50 -16.05
N ASN A 100 -3.83 22.76 -16.57
CA ASN A 100 -4.01 23.01 -18.01
C ASN A 100 -3.26 24.28 -18.43
N GLY A 101 -2.47 24.17 -19.49
CA GLY A 101 -1.59 25.24 -19.97
C GLY A 101 -0.22 25.30 -19.28
N LEU A 102 0.12 24.38 -18.38
CA LEU A 102 1.49 24.26 -17.88
C LEU A 102 2.42 23.86 -19.03
N CYS A 103 3.32 24.78 -19.39
CA CYS A 103 4.36 24.59 -20.39
C CYS A 103 5.71 24.69 -19.69
N THR A 104 6.29 23.54 -19.35
CA THR A 104 7.61 23.45 -18.70
C THR A 104 8.53 22.51 -19.47
N SER A 105 9.83 22.79 -19.42
CA SER A 105 10.91 21.91 -19.88
C SER A 105 11.60 21.18 -18.73
N LYS A 106 11.23 21.47 -17.48
CA LYS A 106 11.79 20.85 -16.28
C LYS A 106 10.81 19.81 -15.76
N VAL A 107 11.33 18.64 -15.48
CA VAL A 107 10.53 17.56 -14.91
C VAL A 107 10.04 17.92 -13.50
N ASP A 108 10.84 18.66 -12.73
CA ASP A 108 10.52 19.02 -11.34
C ASP A 108 9.22 19.84 -11.25
N ASP A 109 9.02 20.78 -12.17
CA ASP A 109 7.80 21.60 -12.29
C ASP A 109 6.53 20.75 -12.50
N LEU A 110 6.64 19.50 -12.98
CA LEU A 110 5.50 18.59 -13.14
C LEU A 110 5.10 17.90 -11.82
N PHE A 111 5.95 17.99 -10.78
CA PHE A 111 5.78 17.34 -9.49
C PHE A 111 5.64 18.34 -8.32
N GLU A 112 5.69 19.66 -8.57
CA GLU A 112 5.66 20.69 -7.52
C GLU A 112 4.33 20.75 -6.74
N ASP A 113 3.21 20.40 -7.37
CA ASP A 113 1.88 20.54 -6.79
C ASP A 113 1.38 19.26 -6.09
N THR A 114 0.76 19.44 -4.93
CA THR A 114 -0.01 18.40 -4.23
C THR A 114 -1.15 17.89 -5.10
N GLN A 115 -1.24 16.56 -5.23
CA GLN A 115 -2.22 15.85 -6.02
C GLN A 115 -3.39 15.40 -5.15
N SER A 116 -4.61 15.76 -5.55
CA SER A 116 -5.81 15.19 -4.93
C SER A 116 -5.93 13.72 -5.32
N TYR A 117 -6.26 12.85 -4.36
CA TYR A 117 -6.34 11.40 -4.61
C TYR A 117 -7.64 10.77 -4.13
N ASP A 118 -8.18 11.24 -2.99
CA ASP A 118 -9.40 10.79 -2.33
C ASP A 118 -9.76 9.29 -2.53
N ARG A 119 -8.78 8.43 -2.29
CA ARG A 119 -8.90 6.98 -2.45
C ARG A 119 -8.10 6.28 -1.35
N ASN A 120 -8.51 5.09 -0.97
CA ASN A 120 -7.80 4.26 0.01
C ASN A 120 -7.48 5.00 1.33
N GLY A 121 -8.38 5.84 1.87
CA GLY A 121 -8.09 6.60 3.10
C GLY A 121 -7.00 7.69 2.96
N ILE A 122 -6.50 7.94 1.75
CA ILE A 122 -5.56 9.02 1.42
C ILE A 122 -6.33 10.15 0.74
N TYR A 123 -6.19 11.38 1.23
CA TYR A 123 -6.88 12.52 0.64
C TYR A 123 -6.01 13.26 -0.39
N ASP A 124 -4.70 13.33 -0.15
CA ASP A 124 -3.73 13.86 -1.09
C ASP A 124 -2.34 13.20 -0.99
N PHE A 125 -1.53 13.43 -2.01
CA PHE A 125 -0.12 13.07 -2.03
C PHE A 125 0.72 14.15 -2.73
N ASP A 126 2.00 14.19 -2.41
CA ASP A 126 3.02 14.96 -3.11
C ASP A 126 4.20 14.06 -3.47
N ILE A 127 5.00 14.51 -4.45
CA ILE A 127 6.20 13.79 -4.85
C ILE A 127 7.40 14.69 -4.60
N THR A 128 8.16 14.38 -3.56
CA THR A 128 9.40 15.08 -3.25
C THR A 128 10.54 14.51 -4.09
N ILE A 129 11.18 15.39 -4.85
CA ILE A 129 12.34 15.04 -5.67
C ILE A 129 13.63 15.35 -4.91
N THR A 130 14.43 14.32 -4.64
CA THR A 130 15.77 14.48 -4.06
C THR A 130 16.85 14.22 -5.12
N SER A 131 18.13 14.30 -4.74
CA SER A 131 19.23 13.92 -5.62
C SER A 131 19.19 12.45 -6.04
N ASN A 132 18.57 11.57 -5.24
CA ASN A 132 18.64 10.12 -5.39
C ASN A 132 17.29 9.40 -5.48
N LYS A 133 16.15 10.07 -5.28
CA LYS A 133 14.82 9.43 -5.35
C LYS A 133 13.70 10.39 -5.76
N TYR A 134 12.59 9.79 -6.20
CA TYR A 134 11.26 10.36 -6.26
C TYR A 134 10.46 9.76 -5.11
N ASP A 135 10.26 10.53 -4.05
CA ASP A 135 9.64 10.08 -2.81
C ASP A 135 8.16 10.47 -2.78
N VAL A 136 7.26 9.49 -2.69
CA VAL A 136 5.82 9.75 -2.66
C VAL A 136 5.40 9.91 -1.21
N ASN A 137 5.06 11.14 -0.83
CA ASN A 137 4.50 11.43 0.47
C ASN A 137 2.98 11.48 0.35
N TYR A 138 2.27 10.72 1.18
CA TYR A 138 0.81 10.71 1.21
C TYR A 138 0.31 11.04 2.61
N GLN A 139 -0.84 11.71 2.65
CA GLN A 139 -1.51 12.05 3.90
C GLN A 139 -2.73 11.14 4.11
N TYR A 140 -2.71 10.39 5.22
CA TYR A 140 -3.82 9.55 5.64
C TYR A 140 -4.88 10.37 6.38
N ARG A 141 -6.14 9.99 6.21
CA ARG A 141 -7.25 10.58 6.97
C ARG A 141 -7.15 10.25 8.46
N ASP A 142 -6.71 9.04 8.79
CA ASP A 142 -6.38 8.64 10.15
C ASP A 142 -4.95 8.09 10.21
N GLY A 143 -4.14 8.60 11.14
CA GLY A 143 -2.78 8.11 11.35
C GLY A 143 -2.73 6.61 11.68
N CYS A 144 -3.80 6.05 12.26
CA CYS A 144 -3.95 4.62 12.55
C CYS A 144 -4.23 3.76 11.32
N GLU A 145 -4.65 4.36 10.19
CA GLU A 145 -4.82 3.65 8.91
C GLU A 145 -3.48 3.42 8.20
N LYS A 146 -2.39 4.05 8.67
CA LYS A 146 -1.07 3.85 8.08
C LYS A 146 -0.63 2.38 8.29
N PRO A 147 -0.23 1.66 7.24
CA PRO A 147 0.10 0.23 7.34
C PRO A 147 1.41 -0.08 8.11
N PHE A 148 2.02 0.92 8.76
CA PHE A 148 3.31 0.82 9.45
C PHE A 148 3.37 1.75 10.67
N VAL A 149 2.25 2.02 11.36
CA VAL A 149 2.30 2.79 12.60
C VAL A 149 3.24 2.10 13.57
N SER A 150 4.07 2.88 14.28
CA SER A 150 4.77 2.36 15.45
C SER A 150 3.70 1.79 16.38
N PRO A 151 3.63 0.47 16.58
CA PRO A 151 2.45 -0.19 17.17
C PRO A 151 2.14 0.28 18.60
N CYS A 152 2.98 1.13 19.17
CA CYS A 152 2.87 1.59 20.54
C CYS A 152 2.25 2.98 20.70
N SER A 153 1.82 3.64 19.62
CA SER A 153 1.19 4.97 19.70
C SER A 153 -0.30 4.91 19.38
N THR A 154 -1.13 5.10 20.43
CA THR A 154 -2.58 5.45 20.44
C THR A 154 -3.58 4.61 19.64
N CYS A 155 -3.16 3.77 18.70
CA CYS A 155 -4.04 3.00 17.82
C CYS A 155 -4.53 1.72 18.50
N PRO A 156 -5.79 1.31 18.24
CA PRO A 156 -6.36 0.09 18.83
C PRO A 156 -5.70 -1.19 18.26
N HIS A 157 -5.15 -1.09 17.06
CA HIS A 157 -4.40 -2.15 16.41
C HIS A 157 -3.35 -1.55 15.47
N SER A 158 -2.50 -2.40 14.90
CA SER A 158 -1.54 -2.02 13.86
C SER A 158 -1.46 -3.13 12.82
N MET A 159 -1.26 -2.74 11.56
CA MET A 159 -1.06 -3.67 10.47
C MET A 159 0.44 -3.88 10.30
N PHE A 160 0.89 -5.13 10.26
CA PHE A 160 2.28 -5.48 9.98
C PHE A 160 2.37 -6.17 8.63
N ILE A 161 3.19 -5.65 7.72
CA ILE A 161 3.28 -6.12 6.35
C ILE A 161 4.60 -6.82 6.08
N PHE A 162 4.55 -7.95 5.39
CA PHE A 162 5.72 -8.72 4.97
C PHE A 162 5.39 -9.58 3.74
N ARG A 163 6.41 -10.23 3.16
CA ARG A 163 6.25 -11.12 2.00
C ARG A 163 6.12 -12.56 2.46
N GLY A 164 5.30 -13.34 1.77
CA GLY A 164 5.09 -14.74 2.12
C GLY A 164 3.89 -15.37 1.45
N THR A 165 3.76 -16.68 1.71
CA THR A 165 2.61 -17.48 1.29
C THR A 165 1.66 -17.61 2.47
N GLY A 166 0.44 -17.09 2.30
CA GLY A 166 -0.61 -17.21 3.30
C GLY A 166 -1.13 -18.64 3.44
N PRO A 167 -2.04 -18.87 4.41
CA PRO A 167 -2.68 -20.17 4.59
C PRO A 167 -3.49 -20.60 3.35
N PRO A 168 -3.90 -21.88 3.24
CA PRO A 168 -4.81 -22.33 2.18
C PRO A 168 -6.04 -21.42 2.03
N THR A 169 -6.36 -20.98 0.81
CA THR A 169 -7.40 -19.97 0.57
C THR A 169 -8.80 -20.41 0.99
N ASN A 170 -9.07 -21.72 1.06
CA ASN A 170 -10.34 -22.28 1.54
C ASN A 170 -10.58 -22.09 3.06
N LEU A 171 -9.56 -21.64 3.80
CA LEU A 171 -9.67 -21.30 5.23
C LEU A 171 -10.05 -19.83 5.44
N GLY A 172 -10.05 -19.02 4.37
CA GLY A 172 -10.38 -17.60 4.42
C GLY A 172 -11.49 -17.23 3.44
N THR A 173 -11.77 -15.93 3.36
CA THR A 173 -12.69 -15.34 2.39
C THR A 173 -11.89 -14.60 1.33
N THR A 174 -11.90 -15.11 0.09
CA THR A 174 -11.24 -14.46 -1.05
C THR A 174 -12.16 -13.45 -1.73
N ARG A 175 -11.62 -12.27 -2.04
CA ARG A 175 -12.31 -11.18 -2.74
C ARG A 175 -11.42 -10.59 -3.83
N ASP A 176 -12.08 -10.06 -4.86
CA ASP A 176 -11.42 -9.21 -5.86
C ASP A 176 -11.21 -7.81 -5.27
N ILE A 177 -9.95 -7.46 -5.00
CA ILE A 177 -9.54 -6.18 -4.44
C ILE A 177 -8.46 -5.57 -5.35
N PRO A 178 -8.65 -4.34 -5.84
CA PRO A 178 -7.84 -3.82 -6.93
C PRO A 178 -6.40 -3.44 -6.56
N THR A 179 -6.13 -3.17 -5.27
CA THR A 179 -4.79 -2.81 -4.79
C THR A 179 -4.43 -3.53 -3.50
N TRP A 180 -3.13 -3.65 -3.21
CA TRP A 180 -2.65 -4.24 -1.97
C TRP A 180 -3.11 -3.42 -0.77
N PHE A 181 -2.94 -2.10 -0.81
CA PHE A 181 -3.34 -1.28 0.32
C PHE A 181 -4.84 -1.36 0.67
N LEU A 182 -5.72 -1.52 -0.33
CA LEU A 182 -7.15 -1.76 -0.07
C LEU A 182 -7.41 -3.10 0.63
N CYS A 183 -6.61 -4.13 0.33
CA CYS A 183 -6.69 -5.41 1.05
C CYS A 183 -6.31 -5.23 2.51
N VAL A 184 -5.27 -4.44 2.78
CA VAL A 184 -4.85 -4.07 4.15
C VAL A 184 -5.95 -3.29 4.88
N LEU A 185 -6.53 -2.27 4.24
CA LEU A 185 -7.59 -1.45 4.84
C LEU A 185 -8.88 -2.22 5.12
N GLN A 186 -9.29 -3.10 4.21
CA GLN A 186 -10.46 -3.94 4.46
C GLN A 186 -10.20 -4.88 5.64
N CYS A 187 -9.02 -5.49 5.73
CA CYS A 187 -8.70 -6.30 6.91
C CYS A 187 -8.58 -5.46 8.18
N SER A 188 -8.02 -4.24 8.12
CA SER A 188 -7.86 -3.38 9.31
C SER A 188 -9.21 -3.00 9.92
N THR A 189 -10.19 -2.72 9.07
CA THR A 189 -11.55 -2.30 9.47
C THR A 189 -12.48 -3.46 9.83
N ASP A 190 -12.25 -4.66 9.28
CA ASP A 190 -12.99 -5.86 9.64
C ASP A 190 -12.56 -6.38 11.01
N VAL A 191 -13.48 -6.36 11.99
CA VAL A 191 -13.21 -6.79 13.37
C VAL A 191 -12.76 -8.25 13.46
N ASP A 192 -13.22 -9.10 12.55
CA ASP A 192 -12.91 -10.53 12.56
C ASP A 192 -11.67 -10.88 11.73
N CYS A 193 -11.13 -9.94 10.94
CA CYS A 193 -9.91 -10.17 10.16
C CYS A 193 -8.65 -10.00 11.02
N VAL A 194 -7.86 -11.08 11.11
CA VAL A 194 -6.53 -11.08 11.75
C VAL A 194 -5.41 -11.06 10.73
N LEU A 195 -5.64 -11.63 9.54
CA LEU A 195 -4.63 -11.75 8.50
C LEU A 195 -5.27 -11.54 7.13
N ALA A 196 -4.59 -10.81 6.24
CA ALA A 196 -4.93 -10.78 4.83
C ALA A 196 -3.73 -11.17 3.99
N TRP A 197 -3.98 -11.97 2.96
CA TRP A 197 -2.99 -12.41 1.99
C TRP A 197 -3.42 -11.98 0.60
N PHE A 198 -2.60 -11.17 -0.05
CA PHE A 198 -2.80 -10.76 -1.43
C PHE A 198 -1.98 -11.67 -2.31
N SER A 199 -2.68 -12.54 -3.05
CA SER A 199 -2.13 -13.68 -3.76
C SER A 199 -2.59 -13.66 -5.22
N GLY A 200 -1.68 -13.45 -6.17
CA GLY A 200 -2.08 -13.29 -7.57
C GLY A 200 -2.75 -11.92 -7.85
N TYR A 201 -3.19 -11.69 -9.09
CA TYR A 201 -3.69 -10.38 -9.48
C TYR A 201 -4.99 -10.02 -8.77
N ARG A 202 -4.94 -8.95 -7.96
CA ARG A 202 -6.13 -8.34 -7.35
C ARG A 202 -6.97 -9.30 -6.51
N LYS A 203 -6.36 -10.35 -5.96
CA LYS A 203 -7.05 -11.32 -5.11
C LYS A 203 -6.53 -11.18 -3.69
N CYS A 204 -7.43 -10.83 -2.78
CA CYS A 204 -7.15 -10.73 -1.36
C CYS A 204 -7.95 -11.80 -0.62
N THR A 205 -7.26 -12.62 0.16
CA THR A 205 -7.89 -13.59 1.06
C THR A 205 -7.74 -13.13 2.49
N MET A 206 -8.86 -12.96 3.19
CA MET A 206 -8.90 -12.54 4.59
C MET A 206 -9.23 -13.73 5.49
N TYR A 207 -8.54 -13.83 6.61
CA TYR A 207 -8.63 -14.95 7.54
C TYR A 207 -9.07 -14.45 8.91
N SER A 208 -9.93 -15.24 9.54
CA SER A 208 -10.41 -14.97 10.89
C SER A 208 -9.55 -15.67 11.94
N PHE A 209 -9.65 -15.20 13.18
CA PHE A 209 -8.96 -15.82 14.32
C PHE A 209 -9.30 -17.31 14.43
N GLY A 210 -8.26 -18.15 14.52
CA GLY A 210 -8.38 -19.61 14.64
C GLY A 210 -8.69 -20.37 13.35
N SER A 211 -8.75 -19.70 12.19
CA SER A 211 -9.03 -20.36 10.91
C SER A 211 -7.80 -21.05 10.29
N PHE A 212 -6.60 -20.78 10.79
CA PHE A 212 -5.33 -21.31 10.28
C PHE A 212 -4.31 -21.43 11.41
N ASP A 213 -3.33 -22.33 11.27
CA ASP A 213 -2.31 -22.56 12.29
C ASP A 213 -0.89 -22.23 11.82
N SER A 214 -0.69 -22.00 10.52
CA SER A 214 0.64 -21.67 9.98
C SER A 214 0.60 -20.91 8.66
N MET A 215 1.72 -20.25 8.36
CA MET A 215 2.00 -19.58 7.10
C MET A 215 3.51 -19.54 6.84
N ILE A 216 3.91 -19.16 5.62
CA ILE A 216 5.32 -19.12 5.22
C ILE A 216 5.74 -17.68 4.95
N ARG A 217 6.81 -17.24 5.61
CA ARG A 217 7.51 -15.98 5.32
C ARG A 217 8.49 -16.17 4.18
N SER A 218 8.60 -15.16 3.32
CA SER A 218 9.61 -15.07 2.28
C SER A 218 10.49 -13.85 2.51
N GLU A 219 11.79 -14.03 2.32
CA GLU A 219 12.77 -12.93 2.26
C GLU A 219 13.09 -12.52 0.82
N ASP A 220 12.49 -13.19 -0.18
CA ASP A 220 12.64 -12.82 -1.58
C ASP A 220 11.95 -11.48 -1.86
N LEU A 221 12.74 -10.52 -2.33
CA LEU A 221 12.31 -9.17 -2.69
C LEU A 221 12.09 -9.02 -4.20
N ALA A 222 12.32 -10.07 -4.99
CA ALA A 222 12.11 -10.02 -6.43
C ALA A 222 10.62 -9.78 -6.76
N ILE A 223 10.38 -8.95 -7.77
CA ILE A 223 9.06 -8.81 -8.36
C ILE A 223 8.83 -10.07 -9.19
N GLN A 224 8.09 -11.02 -8.61
CA GLN A 224 7.75 -12.25 -9.31
C GLN A 224 6.59 -11.97 -10.29
N PRO A 225 6.72 -12.35 -11.57
CA PRO A 225 5.59 -12.41 -12.47
C PRO A 225 4.51 -13.30 -11.86
N ASP A 226 3.25 -12.90 -12.02
CA ASP A 226 2.06 -13.74 -11.77
C ASP A 226 1.70 -14.05 -10.29
N THR A 227 2.54 -13.70 -9.30
CA THR A 227 2.26 -14.00 -7.88
C THR A 227 2.74 -12.93 -6.89
N PRO A 228 2.12 -11.72 -6.86
CA PRO A 228 2.21 -10.90 -5.66
C PRO A 228 1.79 -11.78 -4.47
N SER A 229 2.63 -11.82 -3.44
CA SER A 229 2.49 -12.71 -2.28
C SER A 229 2.81 -11.89 -1.04
N TYR A 230 1.84 -11.04 -0.68
CA TYR A 230 1.97 -10.06 0.40
C TYR A 230 1.02 -10.40 1.52
N ILE A 231 1.54 -10.39 2.74
CA ILE A 231 0.76 -10.72 3.92
C ILE A 231 0.74 -9.49 4.81
N THR A 232 -0.44 -9.23 5.37
CA THR A 232 -0.61 -8.30 6.47
C THR A 232 -1.19 -9.02 7.65
N LEU A 233 -0.62 -8.77 8.82
CA LEU A 233 -1.08 -9.28 10.10
C LEU A 233 -1.59 -8.11 10.94
N LYS A 234 -2.81 -8.21 11.43
CA LYS A 234 -3.36 -7.28 12.41
C LYS A 234 -2.84 -7.66 13.80
N ILE A 235 -2.22 -6.70 14.47
CA ILE A 235 -1.61 -6.84 15.78
C ILE A 235 -2.37 -5.94 16.75
N PHE A 236 -2.69 -6.46 17.94
CA PHE A 236 -3.38 -5.73 19.02
C PHE A 236 -2.43 -5.46 20.18
N PRO A 237 -1.49 -4.51 20.03
CA PRO A 237 -0.46 -4.27 21.02
C PRO A 237 -1.06 -3.70 22.31
N LEU A 238 -0.80 -4.36 23.43
CA LEU A 238 -0.99 -3.75 24.74
C LEU A 238 0.16 -2.76 24.98
N ARG A 239 -0.12 -1.60 25.60
CA ARG A 239 0.91 -0.57 25.89
C ARG A 239 2.16 -1.12 26.59
N SER A 240 2.02 -2.17 27.41
CA SER A 240 3.12 -2.84 28.12
C SER A 240 3.87 -3.89 27.30
N ASN A 241 3.24 -4.49 26.28
CA ASN A 241 3.77 -5.62 25.50
C ASN A 241 3.82 -5.29 24.00
N CYS A 242 4.03 -4.02 23.69
CA CYS A 242 4.02 -3.56 22.32
C CYS A 242 5.32 -3.95 21.58
N PRO A 243 5.26 -4.68 20.45
CA PRO A 243 6.44 -5.09 19.70
C PRO A 243 7.06 -3.88 18.98
N ARG A 244 8.34 -3.63 19.17
CA ARG A 244 9.09 -2.53 18.54
C ARG A 244 9.94 -2.97 17.36
N THR A 245 10.20 -4.27 17.23
CA THR A 245 11.00 -4.83 16.15
C THR A 245 10.22 -5.86 15.35
N GLU A 246 10.62 -6.08 14.10
CA GLU A 246 10.10 -7.17 13.27
C GLU A 246 10.26 -8.53 13.99
N ASN A 247 11.38 -8.77 14.66
CA ASN A 247 11.59 -10.02 15.40
C ASN A 247 10.60 -10.20 16.58
N GLU A 248 10.26 -9.12 17.28
CA GLU A 248 9.25 -9.16 18.35
C GLU A 248 7.84 -9.38 17.78
N VAL A 249 7.53 -8.75 16.65
CA VAL A 249 6.29 -9.02 15.92
C VAL A 249 6.24 -10.49 15.49
N LEU A 250 7.34 -11.06 14.98
CA LEU A 250 7.38 -12.45 14.52
C LEU A 250 7.37 -13.48 15.67
N ASN A 251 7.44 -13.03 16.93
CA ASN A 251 7.49 -13.88 18.12
C ASN A 251 6.54 -13.37 19.23
N LEU A 252 5.32 -13.00 18.86
CA LEU A 252 4.30 -12.48 19.77
C LEU A 252 3.82 -13.55 20.77
N LYS A 253 3.58 -13.12 22.01
CA LYS A 253 3.07 -14.00 23.08
C LYS A 253 1.82 -13.42 23.71
N ASN A 254 0.81 -14.26 23.88
CA ASN A 254 -0.42 -13.96 24.62
C ASN A 254 -1.11 -12.67 24.15
N MET A 255 -1.19 -12.46 22.84
CA MET A 255 -1.87 -11.32 22.24
C MET A 255 -3.37 -11.46 22.46
N VAL A 256 -3.94 -10.53 23.22
CA VAL A 256 -5.36 -10.53 23.58
C VAL A 256 -6.17 -10.19 22.34
N ILE A 257 -7.15 -11.03 22.05
CA ILE A 257 -8.10 -10.80 20.98
C ILE A 257 -9.18 -9.83 21.51
N PRO A 258 -9.55 -8.77 20.77
CA PRO A 258 -10.59 -7.85 21.21
C PRO A 258 -11.94 -8.54 21.46
N SER A 259 -12.65 -8.12 22.50
CA SER A 259 -13.95 -8.71 22.87
C SER A 259 -15.09 -8.45 21.87
N GLU A 260 -14.88 -7.51 20.95
CA GLU A 260 -15.81 -7.17 19.86
C GLU A 260 -15.73 -8.16 18.68
N THR A 261 -14.70 -9.00 18.63
CA THR A 261 -14.61 -10.08 17.64
C THR A 261 -15.63 -11.18 17.93
N THR A 262 -16.12 -11.85 16.90
CA THR A 262 -17.13 -12.92 17.01
C THR A 262 -16.50 -14.30 17.23
N THR A 263 -15.20 -14.33 17.53
CA THR A 263 -14.40 -15.54 17.57
C THR A 263 -14.49 -16.30 18.90
N GLY A 264 -14.25 -17.60 18.85
CA GLY A 264 -14.21 -18.49 20.02
C GLY A 264 -12.90 -18.47 20.80
N TYR A 265 -12.00 -17.51 20.52
CA TYR A 265 -10.64 -17.46 21.08
C TYR A 265 -10.40 -16.18 21.90
N ALA A 266 -9.70 -16.31 23.02
CA ALA A 266 -9.39 -15.21 23.93
C ALA A 266 -8.03 -14.55 23.65
N ASN A 267 -7.06 -15.33 23.20
CA ASN A 267 -5.73 -14.84 22.85
C ASN A 267 -5.04 -15.75 21.84
N TYR A 268 -3.95 -15.26 21.25
CA TYR A 268 -3.08 -16.03 20.38
C TYR A 268 -1.61 -15.76 20.64
N SER A 269 -0.75 -16.70 20.28
CA SER A 269 0.69 -16.53 20.21
C SER A 269 1.19 -16.88 18.81
N MET A 270 2.32 -16.30 18.43
CA MET A 270 2.95 -16.53 17.14
C MET A 270 4.45 -16.76 17.34
N THR A 271 5.00 -17.73 16.64
CA THR A 271 6.44 -18.02 16.65
C THR A 271 6.96 -18.22 15.24
N CYS A 272 8.09 -17.59 14.92
CA CYS A 272 8.75 -17.72 13.64
C CYS A 272 10.02 -18.56 13.78
N ALA A 273 10.06 -19.71 13.11
CA ALA A 273 11.23 -20.57 13.02
C ALA A 273 11.67 -20.66 11.56
N ALA A 274 12.84 -20.08 11.26
CA ALA A 274 13.30 -19.87 9.88
C ALA A 274 12.25 -19.11 9.04
N SER A 275 11.62 -19.76 8.07
CA SER A 275 10.55 -19.21 7.24
C SER A 275 9.15 -19.63 7.67
N ASN A 276 8.99 -20.59 8.58
CA ASN A 276 7.68 -21.03 9.04
C ASN A 276 7.20 -20.15 10.19
N ILE A 277 5.97 -19.65 10.08
CA ILE A 277 5.30 -18.92 11.15
C ILE A 277 4.14 -19.76 11.64
N GLU A 278 4.16 -20.11 12.91
CA GLU A 278 3.15 -20.94 13.57
C GLU A 278 2.32 -20.10 14.54
N PHE A 279 1.02 -20.40 14.59
CA PHE A 279 0.05 -19.75 15.46
C PHE A 279 -0.45 -20.75 16.50
N SER A 280 -0.66 -20.26 17.71
CA SER A 280 -1.31 -21.00 18.78
C SER A 280 -2.49 -20.19 19.29
N TRP A 281 -3.70 -20.76 19.16
CA TRP A 281 -4.94 -20.11 19.54
C TRP A 281 -5.45 -20.64 20.87
N VAL A 282 -5.84 -19.75 21.79
CA VAL A 282 -6.36 -20.13 23.11
C VAL A 282 -7.87 -19.90 23.13
N PRO A 283 -8.70 -20.96 23.24
CA PRO A 283 -10.15 -20.82 23.29
C PRO A 283 -10.62 -20.04 24.51
N THR A 284 -11.74 -19.33 24.38
CA THR A 284 -12.35 -18.54 25.46
C THR A 284 -12.77 -19.39 26.66
N GLU A 285 -13.08 -20.67 26.44
CA GLU A 285 -13.54 -21.61 27.48
C GLU A 285 -12.42 -22.14 28.40
N VAL A 286 -11.15 -21.86 28.12
CA VAL A 286 -10.00 -22.31 28.93
C VAL A 286 -9.56 -21.24 29.94
N ARG A 287 -10.50 -20.68 30.72
CA ARG A 287 -10.20 -20.07 32.02
C ARG A 287 -10.71 -20.99 33.12
N THR A 288 -10.02 -22.12 33.33
CA THR A 288 -10.17 -22.86 34.59
C THR A 288 -9.55 -22.01 35.70
N TYR A 289 -10.42 -21.59 36.62
CA TYR A 289 -10.09 -20.98 37.91
C TYR A 289 -9.10 -21.85 38.72
#